data_AF-A0A2J8P8G7-F1
#
_entry.id   AF-A0A2J8P8G7-F1
#
_cell.length_a   1.000
_cell.length_b   1.000
_cell.length_c   1.000
_cell.angle_alpha   90.00
_cell.angle_beta   90.00
_cell.angle_gamma   90.00
#
_symmetry.space_group_name_H-M   'P 1'
#
loop_
_entity.id
_entity.type
_entity.pdbx_description
1 polymer ?
#
loop_
_entity_poly.entity_id
_entity_poly.type
_entity_poly.pdbx_seq_one_letter_code
_entity_poly.pdbx_strand_id
1 'polypeptide(L)'
;SGDVLVAAGFVAYLGPFTIAGLPNDTLSVENGVINQFSQRWTHFIDPQSQANKWIKNMEKDNGLDVFKLSDRDFLRSMENAIRFGKPCLLENVGEELDPALEPVLLKQTYKQQGNTVLKLGDTVIPYHEDFRMYITTKLPNPHYTPEISTKLTLINFTLSPSGLEDQLLGQVVAEERPDLEEAKNQLIISNA
;
A
#
# COMPACT_ATOMS: atom_id res chain seq x y z
N SER A 1 -33.52 4.59 7.53
CA SER A 1 -33.46 4.45 6.06
C SER A 1 -32.16 5.04 5.51
N GLY A 2 -31.79 6.28 5.84
CA GLY A 2 -30.50 6.88 5.46
C GLY A 2 -29.26 6.19 6.05
N ASP A 3 -29.27 5.87 7.35
CA ASP A 3 -28.11 5.25 8.02
C ASP A 3 -27.76 3.85 7.49
N VAL A 4 -28.78 3.09 7.06
CA VAL A 4 -28.60 1.76 6.47
C VAL A 4 -27.97 1.85 5.08
N LEU A 5 -28.35 2.87 4.29
CA LEU A 5 -27.78 3.10 2.96
C LEU A 5 -26.31 3.56 3.06
N VAL A 6 -26.00 4.41 4.05
CA VAL A 6 -24.62 4.85 4.33
C VAL A 6 -23.77 3.67 4.81
N ALA A 7 -24.29 2.84 5.71
CA ALA A 7 -23.59 1.65 6.18
C ALA A 7 -23.34 0.64 5.05
N ALA A 8 -24.32 0.38 4.20
CA ALA A 8 -24.16 -0.52 3.04
C ALA A 8 -23.13 0.00 2.04
N GLY A 9 -23.17 1.31 1.73
CA GLY A 9 -22.16 1.94 0.85
C GLY A 9 -20.75 1.88 1.43
N PHE A 10 -20.60 2.05 2.75
CA PHE A 10 -19.32 1.94 3.43
C PHE A 10 -18.78 0.50 3.46
N VAL A 11 -19.65 -0.50 3.70
CA VAL A 11 -19.28 -1.92 3.67
C VAL A 11 -18.86 -2.33 2.26
N ALA A 12 -19.61 -1.95 1.23
CA ALA A 12 -19.24 -2.20 -0.16
C ALA A 12 -17.90 -1.53 -0.54
N TYR A 13 -17.62 -0.35 0.01
CA TYR A 13 -16.35 0.36 -0.19
C TYR A 13 -15.17 -0.36 0.48
N LEU A 14 -15.36 -0.93 1.68
CA LEU A 14 -14.30 -1.65 2.41
C LEU A 14 -14.11 -3.10 1.93
N GLY A 15 -15.11 -3.71 1.31
CA GLY A 15 -15.08 -5.09 0.83
C GLY A 15 -13.81 -5.46 0.05
N PRO A 16 -13.37 -4.68 -0.96
CA PRO A 16 -12.14 -4.94 -1.69
C PRO A 16 -10.88 -5.00 -0.81
N PHE A 17 -10.83 -4.22 0.28
CA PHE A 17 -9.69 -4.25 1.20
C PHE A 17 -9.62 -5.56 1.96
N THR A 18 -10.75 -6.01 2.50
CA THR A 18 -10.88 -7.29 3.20
C THR A 18 -10.58 -8.46 2.26
N ILE A 19 -11.10 -8.42 1.03
CA ILE A 19 -10.84 -9.43 -0.01
C ILE A 19 -9.34 -9.50 -0.35
N ALA A 20 -8.66 -8.35 -0.38
CA ALA A 20 -7.22 -8.27 -0.59
C ALA A 20 -6.39 -8.73 0.64
N GLY A 21 -7.04 -9.11 1.75
CA GLY A 21 -6.39 -9.64 2.94
C GLY A 21 -5.99 -8.59 3.97
N LEU A 22 -6.58 -7.38 3.91
CA LEU A 22 -6.50 -6.42 5.00
C LEU A 22 -7.32 -6.94 6.18
N PRO A 23 -6.76 -7.00 7.40
CA PRO A 23 -7.53 -7.32 8.59
C PRO A 23 -8.67 -6.32 8.83
N ASN A 24 -9.76 -6.81 9.39
CA ASN A 24 -10.98 -6.03 9.64
C ASN A 24 -10.95 -5.27 10.98
N ASP A 25 -9.78 -5.10 11.59
CA ASP A 25 -9.65 -4.24 12.75
C ASP A 25 -9.70 -2.77 12.33
N THR A 26 -10.19 -1.91 13.23
CA THR A 26 -10.41 -0.49 12.96
C THR A 26 -9.14 0.21 12.45
N LEU A 27 -7.98 -0.09 13.04
CA LEU A 27 -6.72 0.55 12.68
C LEU A 27 -6.30 0.16 11.25
N SER A 28 -6.38 -1.12 10.90
CA SER A 28 -6.10 -1.60 9.55
C SER A 28 -7.03 -0.95 8.52
N VAL A 29 -8.33 -0.86 8.81
CA VAL A 29 -9.32 -0.23 7.93
C VAL A 29 -9.03 1.26 7.74
N GLU A 30 -8.78 2.01 8.82
CA GLU A 30 -8.42 3.43 8.77
C GLU A 30 -7.14 3.64 7.94
N ASN A 31 -6.13 2.82 8.15
CA ASN A 31 -4.89 2.84 7.39
C ASN A 31 -5.13 2.59 5.89
N GLY A 32 -6.03 1.66 5.55
CA GLY A 32 -6.43 1.39 4.17
C GLY A 32 -7.10 2.60 3.50
N VAL A 33 -7.98 3.29 4.24
CA VAL A 33 -8.64 4.52 3.80
C VAL A 33 -7.61 5.65 3.59
N ILE A 34 -6.69 5.85 4.54
CA ILE A 34 -5.62 6.85 4.42
C ILE A 34 -4.78 6.58 3.18
N ASN A 35 -4.46 5.32 2.88
CA ASN A 35 -3.71 4.96 1.69
C ASN A 35 -4.43 5.34 0.39
N GLN A 36 -5.74 5.12 0.31
CA GLN A 36 -6.51 5.41 -0.90
C GLN A 36 -6.66 6.91 -1.17
N PHE A 37 -6.75 7.75 -0.13
CA PHE A 37 -7.00 9.19 -0.28
C PHE A 37 -5.75 10.07 -0.12
N SER A 38 -4.59 9.48 0.17
CA SER A 38 -3.35 10.23 0.31
C SER A 38 -2.88 10.83 -1.01
N GLN A 39 -2.57 12.12 -0.99
CA GLN A 39 -1.97 12.81 -2.14
C GLN A 39 -0.48 12.50 -2.28
N ARG A 40 0.22 12.28 -1.15
CA ARG A 40 1.61 11.82 -1.10
C ARG A 40 1.64 10.30 -1.20
N TRP A 41 2.76 9.75 -1.67
CA TRP A 41 2.97 8.31 -1.63
C TRP A 41 2.99 7.81 -0.20
N THR A 42 2.49 6.60 -0.01
CA THR A 42 2.39 5.99 1.31
C THR A 42 3.64 5.20 1.65
N HIS A 43 4.05 5.34 2.91
CA HIS A 43 5.14 4.58 3.48
C HIS A 43 4.68 3.86 4.74
N PHE A 44 4.61 2.54 4.62
CA PHE A 44 4.11 1.65 5.65
C PHE A 44 5.24 1.17 6.56
N ILE A 45 5.09 1.44 7.85
CA ILE A 45 5.86 0.79 8.91
C ILE A 45 5.20 -0.55 9.17
N ASP A 46 5.78 -1.62 8.65
CA ASP A 46 5.14 -2.94 8.51
C ASP A 46 6.10 -4.07 8.90
N PRO A 47 6.46 -4.20 10.20
CA PRO A 47 7.37 -5.24 10.67
C PRO A 47 6.85 -6.66 10.40
N GLN A 48 5.52 -6.86 10.39
CA GLN A 48 4.88 -8.16 10.13
C GLN A 48 4.58 -8.44 8.65
N SER A 49 4.89 -7.51 7.74
CA SER A 49 4.61 -7.65 6.30
C SER A 49 3.11 -7.80 5.95
N GLN A 50 2.23 -7.24 6.76
CA GLN A 50 0.78 -7.25 6.55
C GLN A 50 0.38 -6.30 5.41
N ALA A 51 0.80 -5.04 5.48
CA ALA A 51 0.56 -4.05 4.43
C ALA A 51 1.20 -4.50 3.11
N ASN A 52 2.41 -5.07 3.18
CA ASN A 52 3.11 -5.61 2.03
C ASN A 52 2.30 -6.68 1.28
N LYS A 53 1.77 -7.68 2.00
CA LYS A 53 0.93 -8.73 1.42
C LYS A 53 -0.37 -8.15 0.87
N TRP A 54 -1.00 -7.25 1.62
CA TRP A 54 -2.24 -6.58 1.22
C TRP A 54 -2.07 -5.82 -0.10
N ILE A 55 -1.02 -5.00 -0.24
CA ILE A 55 -0.73 -4.24 -1.46
C ILE A 55 -0.50 -5.18 -2.65
N LYS A 56 0.26 -6.26 -2.46
CA LYS A 56 0.49 -7.27 -3.52
C LYS A 56 -0.79 -7.92 -3.99
N ASN A 57 -1.72 -8.20 -3.08
CA ASN A 57 -3.03 -8.76 -3.44
C ASN A 57 -3.93 -7.74 -4.13
N MET A 58 -3.94 -6.49 -3.64
CA MET A 58 -4.73 -5.40 -4.21
C MET A 58 -4.30 -5.06 -5.64
N GLU A 59 -3.00 -5.09 -5.92
CA GLU A 59 -2.42 -4.75 -7.22
C GLU A 59 -2.13 -5.98 -8.11
N LYS A 60 -2.66 -7.15 -7.73
CA LYS A 60 -2.39 -8.44 -8.39
C LYS A 60 -2.70 -8.41 -9.89
N ASP A 61 -3.82 -7.78 -10.26
CA ASP A 61 -4.27 -7.70 -11.66
C ASP A 61 -3.74 -6.47 -12.40
N ASN A 62 -3.08 -5.55 -11.68
CA ASN A 62 -2.53 -4.30 -12.22
C ASN A 62 -1.04 -4.39 -12.60
N GLY A 63 -0.42 -5.56 -12.38
CA GLY A 63 0.97 -5.82 -12.78
C GLY A 63 2.00 -5.10 -11.91
N LEU A 64 1.83 -5.16 -10.58
CA LEU A 64 2.74 -4.60 -9.58
C LEU A 64 4.20 -5.01 -9.79
N ASP A 65 5.08 -4.03 -9.95
CA ASP A 65 6.53 -4.24 -9.93
C ASP A 65 7.06 -4.13 -8.49
N VAL A 66 7.78 -5.15 -8.01
CA VAL A 66 8.30 -5.21 -6.63
C VAL A 66 9.82 -5.23 -6.66
N PHE A 67 10.47 -4.33 -5.92
CA PHE A 67 11.93 -4.23 -5.86
C PHE A 67 12.40 -3.55 -4.57
N LYS A 68 13.70 -3.58 -4.30
CA LYS A 68 14.37 -2.98 -3.12
C LYS A 68 15.39 -1.94 -3.56
N LEU A 69 15.72 -1.00 -2.67
CA LEU A 69 16.82 -0.04 -2.90
C LEU A 69 18.17 -0.74 -3.08
N SER A 70 18.35 -1.92 -2.47
CA SER A 70 19.57 -2.72 -2.59
C SER A 70 19.72 -3.40 -3.95
N ASP A 71 18.67 -3.45 -4.77
CA ASP A 71 18.70 -4.15 -6.03
C ASP A 71 19.49 -3.33 -7.05
N ARG A 72 20.49 -3.96 -7.70
CA ARG A 72 21.39 -3.28 -8.63
C ARG A 72 20.65 -2.51 -9.74
N ASP A 73 19.50 -3.03 -10.17
CA ASP A 73 18.74 -2.51 -11.30
C ASP A 73 17.47 -1.74 -10.85
N PHE A 74 17.38 -1.31 -9.57
CA PHE A 74 16.15 -0.71 -9.02
C PHE A 74 15.69 0.57 -9.76
N LEU A 75 16.62 1.47 -10.12
CA LEU A 75 16.28 2.70 -10.85
C LEU A 75 15.68 2.39 -12.22
N ARG A 76 16.18 1.34 -12.89
CA ARG A 76 15.66 0.89 -14.17
C ARG A 76 14.25 0.29 -14.02
N SER A 77 14.01 -0.48 -12.97
CA SER A 77 12.67 -1.00 -12.66
C SER A 77 11.69 0.15 -12.37
N MET A 78 12.11 1.14 -11.58
CA MET A 78 11.33 2.35 -11.30
C MET A 78 11.01 3.15 -12.57
N GLU A 79 12.00 3.36 -13.44
CA GLU A 79 11.80 4.03 -14.73
C GLU A 79 10.73 3.33 -15.56
N ASN A 80 10.80 2.00 -15.68
CA ASN A 80 9.82 1.24 -16.45
C ASN A 80 8.42 1.36 -15.84
N ALA A 81 8.29 1.25 -14.52
CA ALA A 81 7.01 1.38 -13.85
C ALA A 81 6.38 2.76 -14.11
N ILE A 82 7.17 3.84 -14.00
CA ILE A 82 6.72 5.22 -14.29
C ILE A 82 6.30 5.37 -15.76
N ARG A 83 7.11 4.85 -16.69
CA ARG A 83 6.86 4.97 -18.13
C ARG A 83 5.59 4.27 -18.58
N PHE A 84 5.31 3.11 -18.00
CA PHE A 84 4.17 2.26 -18.39
C PHE A 84 2.97 2.38 -17.45
N GLY A 85 3.02 3.28 -16.45
CA GLY A 85 1.92 3.47 -15.51
C GLY A 85 1.65 2.28 -14.61
N LYS A 86 2.66 1.44 -14.36
CA LYS A 86 2.51 0.29 -13.47
C LYS A 86 2.62 0.73 -12.01
N PRO A 87 1.82 0.15 -11.10
CA PRO A 87 2.08 0.32 -9.69
C PRO A 87 3.42 -0.32 -9.32
N CYS A 88 4.13 0.27 -8.37
CA CYS A 88 5.36 -0.31 -7.82
C CYS A 88 5.36 -0.34 -6.29
N LEU A 89 6.04 -1.35 -5.74
CA LEU A 89 6.26 -1.52 -4.31
C LEU A 89 7.76 -1.58 -4.02
N LEU A 90 8.25 -0.55 -3.32
CA LEU A 90 9.61 -0.48 -2.82
C LEU A 90 9.68 -1.11 -1.42
N GLU A 91 10.37 -2.24 -1.31
CA GLU A 91 10.41 -3.02 -0.07
C GLU A 91 11.66 -2.76 0.78
N ASN A 92 11.49 -2.94 2.10
CA ASN A 92 12.56 -2.91 3.10
C ASN A 92 13.39 -1.62 3.04
N VAL A 93 12.71 -0.48 2.86
CA VAL A 93 13.37 0.82 2.96
C VAL A 93 13.89 1.02 4.37
N GLY A 94 15.15 1.46 4.48
CA GLY A 94 15.79 1.79 5.75
C GLY A 94 15.28 3.13 6.29
N GLU A 95 16.11 3.83 7.06
CA GLU A 95 15.83 5.19 7.53
C GLU A 95 16.19 6.27 6.49
N GLU A 96 16.89 5.87 5.42
CA GLU A 96 17.31 6.74 4.32
C GLU A 96 16.73 6.25 2.99
N LEU A 97 16.47 7.20 2.09
CA LEU A 97 16.04 6.98 0.71
C LEU A 97 17.12 7.48 -0.23
N ASP A 98 17.25 6.83 -1.39
CA ASP A 98 18.17 7.30 -2.44
C ASP A 98 17.71 8.68 -2.95
N PRO A 99 18.57 9.73 -2.92
CA PRO A 99 18.23 11.07 -3.41
C PRO A 99 17.73 11.09 -4.87
N ALA A 100 18.11 10.11 -5.69
CA ALA A 100 17.62 9.97 -7.06
C ALA A 100 16.08 9.81 -7.11
N LEU A 101 15.44 9.33 -6.04
CA LEU A 101 13.99 9.18 -5.95
C LEU A 101 13.26 10.48 -5.63
N GLU A 102 13.95 11.55 -5.21
CA GLU A 102 13.32 12.79 -4.78
C GLU A 102 12.29 13.37 -5.78
N PRO A 103 12.58 13.41 -7.10
CA PRO A 103 11.61 13.88 -8.09
C PRO A 103 10.35 13.02 -8.14
N VAL A 104 10.47 11.70 -7.93
CA VAL A 104 9.34 10.76 -7.88
C VAL A 104 8.54 10.97 -6.60
N LEU A 105 9.21 11.06 -5.45
CA LEU A 105 8.59 11.25 -4.13
C LEU A 105 7.74 12.52 -4.08
N LEU A 106 8.26 13.59 -4.68
CA LEU A 106 7.62 14.90 -4.75
C LEU A 106 6.70 15.08 -5.98
N LYS A 107 6.58 14.06 -6.84
CA LYS A 107 5.82 14.12 -8.10
C LYS A 107 6.23 15.33 -8.96
N GLN A 108 7.52 15.64 -9.01
CA GLN A 108 8.10 16.77 -9.76
C GLN A 108 8.09 16.49 -11.26
N THR A 109 6.92 16.69 -11.86
CA THR A 109 6.71 16.56 -13.31
C THR A 109 6.73 17.92 -13.99
N TYR A 110 7.09 17.94 -15.27
CA TYR A 110 7.05 19.14 -16.09
C TYR A 110 6.69 18.79 -17.54
N LYS A 111 6.30 19.80 -18.33
CA LYS A 111 6.00 19.61 -19.76
C LYS A 111 7.26 19.77 -20.59
N GLN A 112 7.55 18.79 -21.44
CA GLN A 112 8.62 18.84 -22.43
C GLN A 112 8.11 18.30 -23.76
N GLN A 113 8.20 19.12 -24.81
CA GLN A 113 7.71 18.79 -26.16
C GLN A 113 6.24 18.30 -26.15
N GLY A 114 5.39 18.89 -25.31
CA GLY A 114 3.97 18.54 -25.18
C GLY A 114 3.66 17.37 -24.23
N ASN A 115 4.66 16.55 -23.88
CA ASN A 115 4.49 15.41 -22.97
C ASN A 115 4.79 15.78 -21.51
N THR A 116 4.08 15.16 -20.57
CA THR A 116 4.47 15.20 -19.15
C THR A 116 5.67 14.28 -18.94
N VAL A 117 6.74 14.81 -18.37
CA VAL A 117 7.98 14.08 -18.09
C VAL A 117 8.41 14.28 -16.65
N LEU A 118 9.27 13.39 -16.16
CA LEU A 118 9.91 13.44 -14.86
C LEU A 118 11.40 13.15 -15.03
N LYS A 119 12.26 13.83 -14.25
CA LYS A 119 13.70 13.54 -14.24
C LYS A 119 14.01 12.54 -13.13
N LEU A 120 14.52 11.36 -13.46
CA LEU A 120 14.92 10.32 -12.52
C LEU A 120 16.44 10.09 -12.66
N GLY A 121 17.20 10.47 -11.63
CA GLY A 121 18.66 10.56 -11.74
C GLY A 121 19.07 11.53 -12.85
N ASP A 122 19.82 11.03 -13.85
CA ASP A 122 20.24 11.81 -15.01
C ASP A 122 19.31 11.64 -16.24
N THR A 123 18.28 10.81 -16.14
CA THR A 123 17.40 10.47 -17.27
C THR A 123 16.08 11.23 -17.19
N VAL A 124 15.61 11.75 -18.31
CA VAL A 124 14.26 12.31 -18.45
C VAL A 124 13.35 11.26 -19.05
N ILE A 125 12.27 10.92 -18.34
CA ILE A 125 11.36 9.83 -18.70
C ILE A 125 9.93 10.36 -18.84
N PRO A 126 9.14 9.85 -19.81
CA PRO A 126 7.70 10.13 -19.87
C PRO A 126 7.03 9.68 -18.57
N TYR A 127 6.16 10.54 -18.03
CA TYR A 127 5.41 10.25 -16.81
C TYR A 127 4.00 9.81 -17.17
N HIS A 128 3.60 8.63 -16.70
CA HIS A 128 2.24 8.11 -16.85
C HIS A 128 1.38 8.47 -15.63
N GLU A 129 0.17 8.98 -15.86
CA GLU A 129 -0.71 9.48 -14.77
C GLU A 129 -1.20 8.36 -13.84
N ASP A 130 -1.37 7.14 -14.38
CA ASP A 130 -1.76 5.96 -13.59
C ASP A 130 -0.66 5.38 -12.70
N PHE A 131 0.57 5.90 -12.78
CA PHE A 131 1.67 5.43 -11.94
C PHE A 131 1.32 5.57 -10.45
N ARG A 132 1.56 4.50 -9.67
CA ARG A 132 1.40 4.48 -8.22
C ARG A 132 2.63 3.91 -7.54
N MET A 133 3.00 4.49 -6.41
CA MET A 133 4.14 4.03 -5.61
C MET A 133 3.72 3.72 -4.18
N TYR A 134 4.16 2.56 -3.70
CA TYR A 134 4.03 2.10 -2.33
C TYR A 134 5.41 1.84 -1.73
N ILE A 135 5.60 2.14 -0.45
CA ILE A 135 6.90 1.94 0.23
C ILE A 135 6.66 1.19 1.52
N THR A 136 7.44 0.14 1.80
CA THR A 136 7.33 -0.61 3.06
C THR A 136 8.69 -0.67 3.77
N THR A 137 8.66 -0.59 5.10
CA THR A 137 9.81 -0.91 5.96
C THR A 137 9.45 -2.00 6.94
N LYS A 138 10.44 -2.83 7.29
CA LYS A 138 10.33 -3.81 8.37
C LYS A 138 10.86 -3.31 9.71
N LEU A 139 11.39 -2.08 9.75
CA LEU A 139 11.85 -1.46 10.97
C LEU A 139 10.63 -1.16 11.85
N PRO A 140 10.54 -1.68 13.09
CA PRO A 140 9.38 -1.45 13.95
C PRO A 140 9.32 -0.02 14.50
N ASN A 141 10.47 0.63 14.66
CA ASN A 141 10.57 2.01 15.15
C ASN A 141 11.67 2.77 14.38
N PRO A 142 11.42 3.12 13.10
CA PRO A 142 12.38 3.85 12.29
C PRO A 142 12.44 5.33 12.69
N HIS A 143 13.64 5.90 12.75
CA HIS A 143 13.89 7.31 13.01
C HIS A 143 14.04 8.08 11.70
N TYR A 144 12.91 8.27 11.01
CA TYR A 144 12.90 9.07 9.80
C TYR A 144 13.21 10.54 10.07
N THR A 145 14.03 11.13 9.20
CA THR A 145 14.28 12.57 9.25
C THR A 145 12.99 13.35 8.93
N PRO A 146 12.88 14.61 9.36
CA PRO A 146 11.76 15.48 8.98
C PRO A 146 11.60 15.59 7.46
N GLU A 147 12.69 15.49 6.71
CA GLU A 147 12.69 15.51 5.26
C GLU A 147 11.83 14.37 4.68
N ILE A 148 12.02 13.13 5.12
CA ILE A 148 11.22 11.98 4.66
C ILE A 148 9.76 12.12 5.10
N SER A 149 9.54 12.57 6.34
CA SER A 149 8.21 12.73 6.94
C SER A 149 7.36 13.79 6.26
N THR A 150 7.98 14.75 5.57
CA THR A 150 7.26 15.77 4.79
C THR A 150 6.93 15.32 3.36
N LYS A 151 7.74 14.42 2.79
CA LYS A 151 7.60 13.91 1.42
C LYS A 151 6.60 12.75 1.31
N LEU A 152 6.44 11.96 2.37
CA LEU A 152 5.63 10.74 2.39
C LEU A 152 4.49 10.81 3.41
N THR A 153 3.41 10.06 3.17
CA THR A 153 2.42 9.75 4.22
C THR A 153 2.89 8.50 4.96
N LEU A 154 3.36 8.67 6.19
CA LEU A 154 3.72 7.54 7.07
C LEU A 154 2.44 6.88 7.61
N ILE A 155 2.34 5.56 7.47
CA ILE A 155 1.22 4.76 7.98
C ILE A 155 1.78 3.63 8.84
N ASN A 156 1.30 3.51 10.08
CA ASN A 156 1.78 2.49 11.01
C ASN A 156 0.90 1.25 10.97
N PHE A 157 1.46 0.15 10.44
CA PHE A 157 0.86 -1.19 10.40
C PHE A 157 1.44 -2.12 11.47
N THR A 158 2.14 -1.58 12.46
CA THR A 158 2.64 -2.38 13.57
C THR A 158 1.46 -2.94 14.35
N LEU A 159 1.38 -4.26 14.38
CA LEU A 159 0.35 -4.97 15.10
C LEU A 159 0.55 -4.81 16.61
N SER A 160 -0.50 -4.41 17.32
CA SER A 160 -0.49 -4.43 18.79
C SER A 160 -0.59 -5.88 19.31
N PRO A 161 -0.14 -6.17 20.55
CA PRO A 161 -0.27 -7.52 21.12
C PRO A 161 -1.71 -8.05 21.13
N SER A 162 -2.71 -7.19 21.40
CA SER A 162 -4.12 -7.58 21.35
C SER A 162 -4.58 -7.86 19.91
N GLY A 163 -4.15 -7.06 18.94
CA GLY A 163 -4.44 -7.31 17.53
C GLY A 163 -3.83 -8.62 17.03
N LEU A 164 -2.67 -9.01 17.57
CA LEU A 164 -2.07 -10.32 17.29
C LEU A 164 -2.88 -11.47 17.89
N GLU A 165 -3.36 -11.32 19.12
CA GLU A 165 -4.22 -12.31 19.77
C GLU A 165 -5.50 -12.54 18.97
N ASP A 166 -6.16 -11.46 18.52
CA ASP A 166 -7.37 -11.54 17.70
C ASP A 166 -7.10 -12.21 16.34
N GLN A 167 -5.97 -11.90 15.70
CA GLN A 167 -5.58 -12.54 14.43
C GLN A 167 -5.30 -14.04 14.60
N LEU A 168 -4.58 -14.41 15.66
CA LEU A 168 -4.29 -15.82 15.96
C LEU A 168 -5.58 -16.58 16.31
N LEU A 169 -6.46 -15.98 17.10
CA LEU A 169 -7.77 -16.57 17.40
C LEU A 169 -8.57 -16.78 16.11
N GLY A 170 -8.59 -15.81 15.21
CA GLY A 170 -9.25 -15.93 13.91
C GLY A 170 -8.69 -17.09 13.08
N GLN A 171 -7.37 -17.26 13.05
CA GLN A 171 -6.72 -18.38 12.35
C GLN A 171 -7.06 -19.74 12.99
N VAL A 172 -6.99 -19.84 14.31
CA VAL A 172 -7.33 -21.07 15.04
C VAL A 172 -8.81 -21.43 14.81
N VAL A 173 -9.72 -20.45 14.87
CA VAL A 173 -11.15 -20.70 14.61
C VAL A 173 -11.37 -21.14 13.17
N ALA A 174 -10.69 -20.55 12.18
CA ALA A 174 -10.82 -20.96 10.79
C ALA A 174 -10.35 -22.40 10.55
N GLU A 175 -9.31 -22.86 11.28
CA GLU A 175 -8.80 -24.23 11.19
C GLU A 175 -9.68 -25.23 11.96
N GLU A 176 -10.09 -24.89 13.17
CA GLU A 176 -10.88 -25.77 14.05
C GLU A 176 -12.38 -25.82 13.67
N ARG A 177 -12.91 -24.74 13.07
CA ARG A 177 -14.33 -24.56 12.73
C ARG A 177 -14.51 -24.00 11.31
N PRO A 178 -14.15 -24.77 10.27
CA PRO A 178 -14.30 -24.33 8.88
C PRO A 178 -15.76 -24.06 8.49
N ASP A 179 -16.72 -24.71 9.17
CA ASP A 179 -18.15 -24.48 9.01
C ASP A 179 -18.57 -23.04 9.36
N LEU A 180 -17.97 -22.45 10.39
CA LEU A 180 -18.23 -21.06 10.79
C LEU A 180 -17.60 -20.07 9.81
N GLU A 181 -16.44 -20.39 9.25
CA GLU A 181 -15.77 -19.54 8.26
C GLU A 181 -16.51 -19.55 6.91
N GLU A 182 -17.03 -20.71 6.49
CA GLU A 182 -17.91 -20.80 5.31
C GLU A 182 -19.19 -19.99 5.49
N ALA A 183 -19.84 -20.09 6.66
CA ALA A 183 -21.03 -19.29 6.96
C ALA A 183 -20.74 -17.79 6.97
N LYS A 184 -19.60 -17.38 7.57
CA LYS A 184 -19.13 -15.99 7.56
C LYS A 184 -18.86 -15.49 6.14
N ASN A 185 -18.17 -16.27 5.31
CA ASN A 185 -17.86 -15.90 3.92
C ASN A 185 -19.14 -15.81 3.07
N GLN A 186 -20.10 -16.72 3.25
CA GLN A 186 -21.40 -16.64 2.59
C GLN A 186 -22.17 -15.36 2.99
N LEU A 187 -22.13 -14.97 4.27
CA LEU A 187 -22.76 -13.73 4.75
C LEU A 187 -22.08 -12.48 4.20
N ILE A 188 -20.76 -12.48 4.04
CA ILE A 188 -20.01 -11.37 3.42
C ILE A 188 -20.39 -11.21 1.95
N ILE A 189 -20.52 -12.33 1.21
CA ILE A 189 -20.90 -12.31 -0.20
C ILE A 189 -22.38 -11.95 -0.39
N SER A 190 -23.29 -12.39 0.50
CA SER A 190 -24.72 -12.09 0.39
C SER A 190 -25.09 -10.64 0.77
N ASN A 191 -24.20 -9.95 1.49
CA ASN A 191 -24.36 -8.55 1.88
C ASN A 191 -23.58 -7.56 1.00
N ALA A 192 -22.91 -8.05 -0.06
CA ALA A 192 -22.29 -7.25 -1.12
C ALA A 192 -23.27 -7.07 -2.30
#